data_AF-A0A1F4Q8P4-F1
#
_entry.id   AF-A0A1F4Q8P4-F1
#
_cell.length_a   1.000
_cell.length_b   1.000
_cell.length_c   1.000
_cell.angle_alpha   90.00
_cell.angle_beta   90.00
_cell.angle_gamma   90.00
#
_symmetry.space_group_name_H-M   'P 1'
#
loop_
_entity.id
_entity.type
_entity.pdbx_description
1 polymer ?
#
loop_
_entity_poly.entity_id
_entity_poly.type
_entity_poly.pdbx_seq_one_letter_code
_entity_poly.pdbx_strand_id
1 'polypeptide(L)'
;MYGRLCPPDLRAPDRERFLQLLDALDEDGMIAFFQQVPLDPRLARVLGILKEGRELGDRLNAMDRTLPVLPHTEIAACYDRLRALGDEIGDLIAADILK
;
A
#
# COMPACT_ATOMS: atom_id res chain seq x y z
N MET A 1 -2.77 -7.26 -4.06
CA MET A 1 -3.73 -6.31 -3.46
C MET A 1 -4.10 -5.19 -4.45
N TYR A 2 -3.12 -4.59 -5.14
CA TYR A 2 -3.35 -3.53 -6.14
C TYR A 2 -4.31 -3.87 -7.29
N GLY A 3 -4.41 -5.14 -7.71
CA GLY A 3 -5.39 -5.56 -8.73
C GLY A 3 -6.85 -5.34 -8.32
N ARG A 4 -7.15 -5.25 -7.03
CA ARG A 4 -8.49 -4.92 -6.49
C ARG A 4 -8.73 -3.42 -6.32
N LEU A 5 -7.70 -2.60 -6.55
CA LEU A 5 -7.78 -1.14 -6.47
C LEU A 5 -8.11 -0.50 -7.82
N CYS A 6 -8.26 -1.30 -8.89
CA CYS A 6 -8.54 -0.80 -10.22
C CYS A 6 -9.93 -0.11 -10.23
N PRO A 7 -10.00 1.22 -10.37
CA PRO A 7 -11.28 1.92 -10.38
C PRO A 7 -12.12 1.45 -11.58
N PRO A 8 -13.39 1.10 -11.37
CA PRO A 8 -14.25 0.62 -12.46
C PRO A 8 -14.51 1.70 -13.52
N ASP A 9 -14.41 2.98 -13.15
CA ASP A 9 -14.68 4.13 -14.02
C ASP A 9 -13.44 4.67 -14.77
N LEU A 10 -12.32 3.93 -14.79
CA LEU A 10 -11.16 4.32 -15.58
C LEU A 10 -11.49 4.30 -17.08
N ARG A 11 -11.00 5.30 -17.82
CA ARG A 11 -11.04 5.26 -19.28
C ARG A 11 -10.21 4.08 -19.78
N ALA A 12 -10.62 3.48 -20.89
CA ALA A 12 -9.93 2.34 -21.50
C ALA A 12 -8.39 2.47 -21.58
N PRO A 13 -7.79 3.61 -22.03
CA PRO A 13 -6.33 3.74 -22.07
C PRO A 13 -5.67 3.81 -20.67
N ASP A 14 -6.34 4.40 -19.69
CA ASP A 14 -5.83 4.49 -18.32
C ASP A 14 -5.88 3.13 -17.63
N ARG A 15 -6.93 2.34 -17.92
CA ARG A 15 -7.06 0.95 -17.46
C ARG A 15 -5.97 0.08 -18.05
N GLU A 16 -5.70 0.19 -19.35
CA GLU A 16 -4.66 -0.58 -20.03
C GLU A 16 -3.26 -0.24 -19.49
N ARG A 17 -2.99 1.04 -19.25
CA ARG A 17 -1.77 1.51 -18.57
C ARG A 17 -1.63 0.94 -17.16
N PHE A 18 -2.72 0.93 -16.37
CA PHE A 18 -2.68 0.38 -15.02
C PHE A 18 -2.45 -1.15 -15.01
N LEU A 19 -3.05 -1.88 -15.96
CA LEU A 19 -2.80 -3.31 -16.12
C LEU A 19 -1.35 -3.61 -16.50
N GLN A 20 -0.73 -2.80 -17.37
CA GLN A 20 0.69 -2.94 -17.68
C GLN A 20 1.59 -2.72 -16.46
N LEU A 21 1.26 -1.74 -15.61
CA LEU A 21 1.97 -1.50 -14.36
C LEU A 21 1.80 -2.69 -13.40
N LEU A 22 0.58 -3.23 -13.29
CA LEU A 22 0.29 -4.43 -12.51
C LEU A 22 1.09 -5.66 -12.98
N ASP A 23 1.13 -5.91 -14.29
CA ASP A 23 1.88 -7.02 -14.88
C ASP A 23 3.38 -6.87 -14.66
N ALA A 24 3.88 -5.62 -14.69
CA ALA A 24 5.28 -5.29 -14.40
C ALA A 24 5.61 -5.34 -12.90
N LEU A 25 4.61 -5.51 -12.01
CA LEU A 25 4.74 -5.35 -10.56
C LEU A 25 5.38 -4.01 -10.16
N ASP A 26 5.19 -2.97 -10.98
CA ASP A 26 5.76 -1.65 -10.77
C ASP A 26 4.90 -0.85 -9.77
N GLU A 27 5.12 -1.09 -8.48
CA GLU A 27 4.36 -0.43 -7.41
C GLU A 27 4.55 1.10 -7.41
N ASP A 28 5.75 1.59 -7.76
CA ASP A 28 6.03 3.02 -7.82
C ASP A 28 5.28 3.67 -8.99
N GLY A 29 5.26 2.99 -10.14
CA GLY A 29 4.45 3.38 -11.29
C GLY A 29 2.94 3.34 -10.98
N MET A 30 2.45 2.34 -10.24
CA MET A 30 1.06 2.26 -9.80
C MET A 30 0.69 3.42 -8.88
N ILE A 31 1.54 3.76 -7.91
CA ILE A 31 1.32 4.89 -6.99
C ILE A 31 1.30 6.21 -7.78
N ALA A 32 2.25 6.41 -8.69
CA ALA A 32 2.33 7.62 -9.53
C ALA A 32 1.11 7.75 -10.45
N PHE A 33 0.60 6.63 -10.97
CA PHE A 33 -0.64 6.60 -11.75
C PHE A 33 -1.83 7.10 -10.93
N PHE A 34 -1.99 6.59 -9.71
CA PHE A 34 -3.09 6.99 -8.85
C PHE A 34 -3.01 8.45 -8.37
N GLN A 35 -1.82 9.05 -8.30
CA GLN A 35 -1.67 10.49 -8.00
C GLN A 35 -2.16 11.41 -9.12
N GLN A 36 -2.26 10.91 -10.36
CA GLN A 36 -2.69 11.69 -11.52
C GLN A 36 -4.20 11.56 -11.81
N VAL A 37 -4.88 10.65 -11.13
CA VAL A 37 -6.31 10.39 -11.30
C VAL A 37 -7.06 10.91 -10.06
N PRO A 38 -8.23 11.55 -10.20
CA PRO A 38 -9.08 11.84 -9.05
C PRO A 38 -9.51 10.52 -8.39
N LEU A 39 -9.00 10.27 -7.19
CA LEU A 39 -9.29 9.07 -6.41
C LEU A 39 -10.49 9.31 -5.51
N ASP A 40 -11.29 8.26 -5.31
CA ASP A 40 -12.19 8.20 -4.17
C ASP A 40 -11.38 8.35 -2.86
N PRO A 41 -11.83 9.14 -1.87
CA PRO A 41 -11.12 9.34 -0.60
C PRO A 41 -10.77 8.03 0.12
N ARG A 42 -11.59 6.99 -0.04
CA ARG A 42 -11.35 5.66 0.54
C ARG A 42 -10.23 4.94 -0.19
N LEU A 43 -10.18 5.03 -1.51
CA LEU A 43 -9.11 4.46 -2.32
C LEU A 43 -7.78 5.18 -2.05
N ALA A 44 -7.80 6.51 -1.91
CA ALA A 44 -6.66 7.29 -1.48
C ALA A 44 -6.14 6.85 -0.10
N ARG A 45 -7.06 6.50 0.82
CA ARG A 45 -6.69 5.97 2.14
C ARG A 45 -6.00 4.62 2.05
N VAL A 46 -6.52 3.68 1.26
CA VAL A 46 -5.88 2.36 1.06
C VAL A 46 -4.48 2.51 0.46
N LEU A 47 -4.30 3.39 -0.53
CA LEU A 47 -2.99 3.68 -1.09
C LEU A 47 -2.02 4.28 -0.07
N GLY A 48 -2.52 5.17 0.80
CA GLY A 48 -1.73 5.71 1.91
C GLY A 48 -1.26 4.62 2.87
N ILE A 49 -2.15 3.70 3.25
CA ILE A 49 -1.82 2.57 4.13
C ILE A 49 -0.76 1.67 3.48
N LEU A 50 -0.92 1.35 2.19
CA LEU A 50 0.04 0.53 1.46
C LEU A 50 1.43 1.17 1.39
N LYS A 51 1.48 2.47 1.13
CA LYS A 51 2.73 3.24 1.12
C LYS A 51 3.40 3.24 2.50
N GLU A 52 2.62 3.50 3.55
CA GLU A 52 3.12 3.49 4.93
C GLU A 52 3.64 2.10 5.34
N GLY A 53 2.95 1.03 4.95
CA GLY A 53 3.39 -0.34 5.18
C GLY A 53 4.73 -0.66 4.51
N ARG A 54 4.95 -0.19 3.27
CA ARG A 54 6.23 -0.35 2.56
C ARG A 54 7.35 0.42 3.24
N GLU A 55 7.12 1.70 3.59
CA GLU A 55 8.11 2.51 4.30
C GLU A 55 8.52 1.89 5.65
N LEU A 56 7.54 1.34 6.39
CA LEU A 56 7.82 0.59 7.63
C LEU A 56 8.61 -0.69 7.37
N GLY A 57 8.28 -1.43 6.31
CA GLY A 57 9.02 -2.62 5.90
C GLY A 57 10.47 -2.32 5.52
N ASP A 58 10.70 -1.26 4.75
CA ASP A 58 12.04 -0.80 4.37
C ASP A 58 12.84 -0.36 5.60
N ARG A 59 12.19 0.37 6.53
CA ARG A 59 12.81 0.79 7.79
C ARG A 59 13.16 -0.41 8.68
N LEU A 60 12.27 -1.39 8.79
CA LEU A 60 12.54 -2.65 9.50
C LEU A 60 13.71 -3.41 8.88
N ASN A 61 13.78 -3.51 7.55
CA ASN A 61 14.87 -4.18 6.84
C ASN A 61 16.21 -3.44 7.02
N ALA A 62 16.19 -2.10 7.02
CA ALA A 62 17.37 -1.30 7.34
C ALA A 62 17.82 -1.53 8.79
N MET A 63 16.88 -1.57 9.73
CA MET A 63 17.13 -1.85 11.15
C MET A 63 17.71 -3.26 11.38
N ASP A 64 17.14 -4.28 10.75
CA ASP A 64 17.62 -5.67 10.82
C ASP A 64 19.08 -5.82 10.34
N ARG A 65 19.45 -5.06 9.31
CA ARG A 65 20.82 -5.07 8.76
C ARG A 65 21.83 -4.26 9.57
N THR A 66 21.39 -3.33 10.40
CA THR A 66 22.27 -2.34 11.06
C THR A 66 22.32 -2.47 12.58
N LEU A 67 21.37 -3.14 13.21
CA LEU A 67 21.26 -3.19 14.66
C LEU A 67 21.79 -4.52 15.25
N PRO A 68 22.54 -4.47 16.37
CA PRO A 68 22.84 -5.67 17.15
C PRO A 68 21.55 -6.25 17.78
N VAL A 69 21.53 -7.57 17.94
CA VAL A 69 20.43 -8.54 18.23
C VAL A 69 19.51 -8.23 19.44
N LEU A 70 19.68 -7.10 20.13
CA LEU A 70 18.86 -6.75 21.29
C LEU A 70 17.47 -6.21 20.88
N PRO A 71 16.44 -6.39 21.72
CA PRO A 71 15.09 -5.91 21.42
C PRO A 71 15.04 -4.38 21.40
N HIS A 72 14.83 -3.80 20.22
CA HIS A 72 14.70 -2.36 20.02
C HIS A 72 13.23 -1.96 20.10
N THR A 73 12.91 -1.02 20.98
CA THR A 73 11.57 -0.42 21.12
C THR A 73 11.05 0.15 19.80
N GLU A 74 11.94 0.61 18.92
CA GLU A 74 11.58 1.09 17.58
C GLU A 74 11.10 -0.03 16.65
N ILE A 75 11.68 -1.24 16.74
CA ILE A 75 11.25 -2.41 15.96
C ILE A 75 9.84 -2.83 16.42
N ALA A 76 9.60 -2.88 17.73
CA ALA A 76 8.28 -3.17 18.28
C ALA A 76 7.23 -2.15 17.82
N ALA A 77 7.56 -0.85 17.86
CA ALA A 77 6.67 0.21 17.37
C ALA A 77 6.36 0.07 15.87
N CYS A 78 7.33 -0.33 15.04
CA CYS A 78 7.09 -0.59 13.61
C CYS A 78 6.13 -1.77 13.40
N TYR A 79 6.29 -2.86 14.15
CA TYR A 79 5.37 -4.01 14.07
C TYR A 79 3.97 -3.70 14.60
N ASP A 80 3.85 -2.93 15.68
CA ASP A 80 2.55 -2.48 16.20
C ASP A 80 1.83 -1.59 15.17
N ARG A 81 2.57 -0.73 14.48
CA ARG A 81 2.03 0.10 13.41
C ARG A 81 1.59 -0.74 12.20
N LEU A 82 2.40 -1.71 11.77
CA LEU A 82 2.03 -2.65 10.71
C LEU A 82 0.76 -3.43 11.05
N ARG A 83 0.60 -3.86 12.31
CA ARG A 83 -0.62 -4.54 12.77
C ARG A 83 -1.84 -3.61 12.65
N ALA A 84 -1.74 -2.37 13.15
CA ALA A 84 -2.83 -1.40 13.04
C ALA A 84 -3.22 -1.08 11.58
N LEU A 85 -2.24 -0.98 10.68
CA LEU A 85 -2.48 -0.80 9.25
C LEU A 85 -3.17 -2.02 8.63
N GLY A 86 -2.82 -3.23 9.07
CA GLY A 86 -3.46 -4.47 8.67
C GLY A 86 -4.92 -4.55 9.12
N ASP A 87 -5.20 -4.16 10.36
CA ASP A 87 -6.56 -4.09 10.90
C ASP A 87 -7.41 -3.08 10.13
N GLU A 88 -6.85 -1.89 9.82
CA GLU A 88 -7.52 -0.87 9.02
C GLU A 88 -7.83 -1.34 7.59
N ILE A 89 -6.92 -2.08 6.94
CA ILE A 89 -7.22 -2.72 5.65
C ILE A 89 -8.32 -3.77 5.80
N GLY A 90 -8.30 -4.56 6.88
CA GLY A 90 -9.32 -5.56 7.18
C GLY A 90 -10.72 -4.94 7.28
N ASP A 91 -10.83 -3.83 7.98
CA ASP A 91 -12.07 -3.06 8.11
C ASP A 91 -12.54 -2.48 6.77
N LEU A 92 -11.61 -1.96 5.95
CA LEU A 92 -11.93 -1.43 4.62
C LEU A 92 -12.38 -2.53 3.65
N ILE A 93 -11.82 -3.75 3.75
CA ILE A 93 -12.30 -4.92 3.00
C ILE A 93 -13.70 -5.32 3.47
N ALA A 94 -13.92 -5.38 4.79
CA ALA A 94 -15.22 -5.73 5.38
C ALA A 94 -16.32 -4.70 5.01
N ALA A 95 -15.93 -3.43 4.80
CA ALA A 95 -16.80 -2.36 4.33
C ALA A 95 -17.08 -2.41 2.81
N ASP A 96 -16.65 -3.44 2.09
CA ASP A 96 -16.92 -3.70 0.67
C ASP A 96 -16.29 -2.66 -0.29
N ILE A 97 -15.24 -1.97 0.16
CA ILE A 97 -14.55 -0.92 -0.61
C ILE A 97 -13.58 -1.52 -1.66
N LEU A 98 -13.21 -2.79 -1.49
CA LEU A 98 -12.17 -3.50 -2.25
C LEU A 98 -12.72 -4.64 -3.13
N LYS A 99 -13.95 -4.51 -3.63
CA LYS A 99 -14.64 -5.53 -4.43
C LYS A 99 -14.12 -5.63 -5.86
#